data_AF-A0A931U4N0-F1
#
_entry.id   AF-A0A931U4N0-F1
#
_cell.length_a   1.000
_cell.length_b   1.000
_cell.length_c   1.000
_cell.angle_alpha   90.00
_cell.angle_beta   90.00
_cell.angle_gamma   90.00
#
_symmetry.space_group_name_H-M   'P 1'
#
loop_
_entity.id
_entity.type
_entity.pdbx_description
1 polymer ?
#
loop_
_entity_poly.entity_id
_entity_poly.type
_entity_poly.pdbx_seq_one_letter_code
_entity_poly.pdbx_strand_id
1 'polypeptide(L)'
;MSAHYGAAYLFMHYLWEQHGTANGLRDFLALPETGVAAVDAYLSRLGAQRRFDDLFADWIVANLLDADVTGDGRFVYRDRDVRIERLEPALLGRWQSVQTPQYAARYVDLPTNRGDLRLRLEASDVAALLPTSAPSGVALWWSNRGDEMATRLTRALDLRGLTQATLAFWTWFDIEKDYDYAYVMASVDGGQTWTTLPGQHTTTSDPNGASYGHGYTGRSGGGKQAVWVREHVDLTPYAGQEVLLRFALVTDDAYNAPGYAVDDVEVPEVGFADDAEADEPGWTVDGFVRGAPLVPQRFVARLVVERDSVAVEDLAVEGGRLDALLPVGGARRAVLVLA
;
A
#
# COMPACT_ATOMS: atom_id res chain seq x y z
N MET A 1 -18.19 18.67 -4.53
CA MET A 1 -17.49 17.56 -3.85
C MET A 1 -16.94 16.67 -4.94
N SER A 2 -15.63 16.40 -4.96
CA SER A 2 -15.00 15.65 -6.07
C SER A 2 -15.54 14.22 -6.15
N ALA A 3 -15.42 13.57 -7.31
CA ALA A 3 -15.92 12.22 -7.57
C ALA A 3 -15.46 11.17 -6.53
N HIS A 4 -14.26 11.36 -5.96
CA HIS A 4 -13.68 10.47 -4.95
C HIS A 4 -14.43 10.51 -3.60
N TYR A 5 -14.90 11.70 -3.16
CA TYR A 5 -15.72 11.81 -1.96
C TYR A 5 -17.11 11.19 -2.15
N GLY A 6 -17.65 11.26 -3.38
CA GLY A 6 -18.91 10.61 -3.74
C GLY A 6 -18.84 9.09 -3.65
N ALA A 7 -17.79 8.48 -4.21
CA ALA A 7 -17.58 7.04 -4.16
C ALA A 7 -17.35 6.54 -2.72
N ALA A 8 -16.52 7.22 -1.93
CA ALA A 8 -16.29 6.87 -0.53
C ALA A 8 -17.58 6.97 0.30
N TYR A 9 -18.36 8.04 0.11
CA TYR A 9 -19.67 8.18 0.73
C TYR A 9 -20.62 7.04 0.35
N LEU A 10 -20.69 6.71 -0.94
CA LEU A 10 -21.58 5.68 -1.44
C LEU A 10 -21.21 4.28 -0.91
N PHE A 11 -19.91 3.96 -0.79
CA PHE A 11 -19.46 2.73 -0.15
C PHE A 11 -19.85 2.68 1.33
N MET A 12 -19.63 3.77 2.08
CA MET A 12 -20.03 3.83 3.50
C MET A 12 -21.56 3.72 3.68
N HIS A 13 -22.34 4.30 2.76
CA HIS A 13 -23.79 4.15 2.70
C HIS A 13 -24.18 2.69 2.46
N TYR A 14 -23.54 2.02 1.50
CA TYR A 14 -23.75 0.60 1.23
C TYR A 14 -23.40 -0.28 2.43
N LEU A 15 -22.25 -0.06 3.08
CA LEU A 15 -21.86 -0.75 4.31
C LEU A 15 -22.93 -0.59 5.41
N TRP A 16 -23.47 0.62 5.57
CA TRP A 16 -24.54 0.87 6.54
C TRP A 16 -25.85 0.15 6.18
N GLU A 17 -26.25 0.11 4.92
CA GLU A 17 -27.47 -0.61 4.55
C GLU A 17 -27.33 -2.12 4.78
N GLN A 18 -26.18 -2.69 4.45
CA GLN A 18 -25.93 -4.13 4.57
C GLN A 18 -25.66 -4.56 6.02
N HIS A 19 -24.94 -3.73 6.80
CA HIS A 19 -24.40 -4.10 8.10
C HIS A 19 -24.57 -3.03 9.20
N GLY A 20 -25.44 -2.05 9.01
CA GLY A 20 -25.76 -1.06 10.04
C GLY A 20 -26.47 -1.69 11.24
N THR A 21 -26.08 -1.30 12.45
CA THR A 21 -26.78 -1.71 13.67
C THR A 21 -27.92 -0.74 14.00
N ALA A 22 -28.65 -1.00 15.08
CA ALA A 22 -29.63 -0.03 15.61
C ALA A 22 -28.99 1.34 15.97
N ASN A 23 -27.66 1.38 16.16
CA ASN A 23 -26.89 2.60 16.41
C ASN A 23 -26.27 3.20 15.12
N GLY A 24 -26.63 2.69 13.94
CA GLY A 24 -26.01 3.05 12.67
C GLY A 24 -24.58 2.52 12.57
N LEU A 25 -23.63 3.41 12.25
CA LEU A 25 -22.19 3.09 12.15
C LEU A 25 -21.38 3.56 13.37
N ARG A 26 -22.01 3.93 14.49
CA ARG A 26 -21.28 4.39 15.68
C ARG A 26 -20.30 3.36 16.21
N ASP A 27 -20.68 2.10 16.19
CA ASP A 27 -19.83 0.99 16.64
C ASP A 27 -18.62 0.79 15.73
N PHE A 28 -18.75 1.09 14.42
CA PHE A 28 -17.64 1.12 13.46
C PHE A 28 -16.70 2.30 13.75
N LEU A 29 -17.25 3.50 13.98
CA LEU A 29 -16.46 4.72 14.25
C LEU A 29 -15.72 4.68 15.59
N ALA A 30 -16.11 3.80 16.50
CA ALA A 30 -15.46 3.63 17.80
C ALA A 30 -14.30 2.62 17.76
N LEU A 31 -14.01 2.00 16.61
CA LEU A 31 -12.91 1.06 16.46
C LEU A 31 -11.56 1.79 16.47
N PRO A 32 -10.53 1.21 17.12
CA PRO A 32 -9.17 1.76 17.09
C PRO A 32 -8.47 1.54 15.74
N GLU A 33 -8.91 0.57 14.94
CA GLU A 33 -8.39 0.31 13.60
C GLU A 33 -8.83 1.37 12.59
N THR A 34 -8.12 1.46 11.45
CA THR A 34 -8.45 2.38 10.36
C THR A 34 -8.51 1.67 9.01
N GLY A 35 -9.12 2.31 8.00
CA GLY A 35 -9.19 1.81 6.63
C GLY A 35 -9.84 0.43 6.50
N VAL A 36 -9.24 -0.45 5.70
CA VAL A 36 -9.72 -1.82 5.45
C VAL A 36 -9.79 -2.65 6.74
N ALA A 37 -8.81 -2.48 7.63
CA ALA A 37 -8.77 -3.20 8.90
C ALA A 37 -9.96 -2.86 9.80
N ALA A 38 -10.42 -1.60 9.81
CA ALA A 38 -11.62 -1.20 10.54
C ALA A 38 -12.88 -1.87 9.99
N VAL A 39 -13.01 -1.99 8.66
CA VAL A 39 -14.16 -2.66 8.04
C VAL A 39 -14.15 -4.16 8.38
N ASP A 40 -13.00 -4.82 8.24
CA ASP A 40 -12.84 -6.23 8.60
C ASP A 40 -13.16 -6.49 10.09
N ALA A 41 -12.64 -5.64 10.99
CA ALA A 41 -12.90 -5.73 12.43
C ALA A 41 -14.39 -5.52 12.75
N TYR A 42 -15.04 -4.57 12.09
CA TYR A 42 -16.47 -4.30 12.26
C TYR A 42 -17.33 -5.48 11.80
N LEU A 43 -17.08 -6.02 10.60
CA LEU A 43 -17.79 -7.18 10.07
C LEU A 43 -17.62 -8.41 10.98
N SER A 44 -16.39 -8.66 11.44
CA SER A 44 -16.08 -9.73 12.39
C SER A 44 -16.85 -9.57 13.71
N ARG A 45 -16.92 -8.36 14.26
CA ARG A 45 -17.68 -8.06 15.49
C ARG A 45 -19.18 -8.33 15.35
N LEU A 46 -19.73 -8.14 14.15
CA LEU A 46 -21.13 -8.48 13.84
C LEU A 46 -21.35 -9.97 13.57
N GLY A 47 -20.28 -10.79 13.59
CA GLY A 47 -20.33 -12.20 13.23
C GLY A 47 -20.53 -12.45 11.74
N ALA A 48 -20.34 -11.43 10.89
CA ALA A 48 -20.41 -11.58 9.45
C ALA A 48 -19.23 -12.44 8.97
N GLN A 49 -19.52 -13.48 8.17
CA GLN A 49 -18.51 -14.34 7.55
C GLN A 49 -18.00 -13.72 6.25
N ARG A 50 -17.66 -12.42 6.30
CA ARG A 50 -17.28 -11.60 5.15
C ARG A 50 -16.21 -10.60 5.55
N ARG A 51 -15.44 -10.18 4.56
CA ARG A 51 -14.38 -9.17 4.66
C ARG A 51 -14.67 -7.98 3.77
N PHE A 52 -13.85 -6.95 3.91
CA PHE A 52 -13.85 -5.76 3.06
C PHE A 52 -13.86 -6.12 1.57
N ASP A 53 -13.02 -7.06 1.14
CA ASP A 53 -12.92 -7.47 -0.27
C ASP A 53 -14.24 -8.05 -0.79
N ASP A 54 -14.94 -8.84 0.03
CA ASP A 54 -16.26 -9.41 -0.33
C ASP A 54 -17.30 -8.30 -0.46
N LEU A 55 -17.29 -7.35 0.48
CA LEU A 55 -18.22 -6.22 0.47
C LEU A 55 -17.96 -5.29 -0.70
N PHE A 56 -16.69 -5.01 -1.00
CA PHE A 56 -16.29 -4.21 -2.15
C PHE A 56 -16.69 -4.88 -3.46
N ALA A 57 -16.48 -6.18 -3.61
CA ALA A 57 -16.90 -6.95 -4.78
C ALA A 57 -18.42 -6.88 -4.98
N ASP A 58 -19.22 -6.97 -3.90
CA ASP A 58 -20.68 -6.85 -3.98
C ASP A 58 -21.11 -5.40 -4.28
N TRP A 59 -20.47 -4.42 -3.65
CA TRP A 59 -20.75 -3.01 -3.84
C TRP A 59 -20.59 -2.55 -5.29
N ILE A 60 -19.52 -2.98 -5.96
CA ILE A 60 -19.30 -2.60 -7.37
C ILE A 60 -20.36 -3.22 -8.29
N VAL A 61 -20.90 -4.40 -7.96
CA VAL A 61 -22.05 -4.98 -8.70
C VAL A 61 -23.36 -4.27 -8.32
N ALA A 62 -23.55 -3.88 -7.06
CA ALA A 62 -24.70 -3.09 -6.62
C ALA A 62 -24.78 -1.76 -7.38
N ASN A 63 -23.64 -1.08 -7.62
CA ASN A 63 -23.58 0.14 -8.42
C ASN A 63 -24.03 -0.04 -9.88
N LEU A 64 -23.86 -1.25 -10.42
CA LEU A 64 -24.26 -1.61 -11.79
C LEU A 64 -25.75 -1.97 -11.88
N LEU A 65 -26.25 -2.73 -10.90
CA LEU A 65 -27.58 -3.35 -10.94
C LEU A 65 -28.66 -2.53 -10.24
N ASP A 66 -28.35 -2.07 -9.02
CA ASP A 66 -29.30 -1.47 -8.07
C ASP A 66 -30.65 -2.20 -8.02
N ALA A 67 -30.59 -3.52 -7.85
CA ALA A 67 -31.75 -4.40 -7.88
C ALA A 67 -31.54 -5.66 -7.06
N ASP A 68 -32.59 -6.11 -6.37
CA ASP A 68 -32.55 -7.37 -5.62
C ASP A 68 -32.77 -8.55 -6.58
N VAL A 69 -31.68 -8.97 -7.21
CA VAL A 69 -31.68 -10.08 -8.18
C VAL A 69 -31.37 -11.44 -7.55
N THR A 70 -30.85 -11.43 -6.32
CA THR A 70 -30.44 -12.63 -5.56
C THR A 70 -31.38 -12.98 -4.41
N GLY A 71 -32.27 -12.07 -4.01
CA GLY A 71 -33.22 -12.24 -2.90
C GLY A 71 -32.61 -12.03 -1.51
N ASP A 72 -31.31 -11.75 -1.43
CA ASP A 72 -30.60 -11.40 -0.20
C ASP A 72 -30.25 -9.91 -0.11
N GLY A 73 -30.65 -9.11 -1.11
CA GLY A 73 -30.50 -7.66 -1.10
C GLY A 73 -29.06 -7.15 -1.23
N ARG A 74 -28.08 -8.00 -1.59
CA ARG A 74 -26.67 -7.58 -1.66
C ARG A 74 -26.36 -6.66 -2.84
N PHE A 75 -27.21 -6.59 -3.87
CA PHE A 75 -26.97 -5.78 -5.08
C PHE A 75 -27.95 -4.61 -5.25
N VAL A 76 -28.65 -4.22 -4.18
CA VAL A 76 -29.66 -3.15 -4.21
C VAL A 76 -29.37 -2.11 -3.13
N TYR A 77 -29.72 -0.87 -3.43
CA TYR A 77 -29.83 0.21 -2.45
C TYR A 77 -31.27 0.36 -1.98
N ARG A 78 -31.48 0.55 -0.67
CA ARG A 78 -32.84 0.67 -0.12
C ARG A 78 -33.45 2.05 -0.34
N ASP A 79 -32.63 3.10 -0.27
CA ASP A 79 -33.11 4.49 -0.28
C ASP A 79 -32.44 5.38 -1.36
N ARG A 80 -31.75 4.77 -2.34
CA ARG A 80 -31.09 5.47 -3.45
C ARG A 80 -31.39 4.81 -4.79
N ASP A 81 -31.30 5.61 -5.86
CA ASP A 81 -31.22 5.13 -7.25
C ASP A 81 -29.78 5.40 -7.72
N VAL A 82 -29.02 4.32 -7.88
CA VAL A 82 -27.60 4.36 -8.25
C VAL A 82 -27.44 3.73 -9.62
N ARG A 83 -26.74 4.45 -10.51
CA ARG A 83 -26.43 3.95 -11.85
C ARG A 83 -25.02 4.32 -12.23
N ILE A 84 -24.33 3.36 -12.83
CA ILE A 84 -23.07 3.65 -13.53
C ILE A 84 -23.34 4.58 -14.72
N GLU A 85 -22.56 5.65 -14.83
CA GLU A 85 -22.72 6.61 -15.93
C GLU A 85 -22.19 6.06 -17.27
N ARG A 86 -21.19 5.18 -17.22
CA ARG A 86 -20.49 4.73 -18.41
C ARG A 86 -20.12 3.25 -18.35
N LEU A 87 -20.46 2.55 -19.42
CA LEU A 87 -19.91 1.25 -19.77
C LEU A 87 -18.81 1.40 -20.82
N GLU A 88 -17.79 0.58 -20.71
CA GLU A 88 -16.72 0.48 -21.68
C GLU A 88 -17.03 -0.62 -22.71
N PRO A 89 -17.09 -0.33 -24.02
CA PRO A 89 -17.39 -1.38 -25.00
C PRO A 89 -16.23 -2.37 -25.12
N ALA A 90 -16.53 -3.67 -25.11
CA ALA A 90 -15.51 -4.70 -25.31
C ALA A 90 -14.89 -4.65 -26.71
N LEU A 91 -13.55 -4.67 -26.79
CA LEU A 91 -12.83 -4.79 -28.06
C LEU A 91 -12.46 -6.24 -28.34
N LEU A 92 -13.21 -6.88 -29.23
CA LEU A 92 -12.99 -8.29 -29.59
C LEU A 92 -11.72 -8.50 -30.42
N GLY A 93 -11.09 -9.66 -30.24
CA GLY A 93 -10.01 -10.16 -31.11
C GLY A 93 -8.64 -9.53 -30.91
N ARG A 94 -8.43 -8.71 -29.88
CA ARG A 94 -7.14 -8.09 -29.57
C ARG A 94 -6.94 -7.92 -28.07
N TRP A 95 -5.68 -7.90 -27.65
CA TRP A 95 -5.31 -7.52 -26.29
C TRP A 95 -5.48 -6.00 -26.08
N GLN A 96 -5.87 -5.64 -24.87
CA GLN A 96 -5.88 -4.26 -24.39
C GLN A 96 -5.03 -4.19 -23.13
N SER A 97 -4.09 -3.26 -23.10
CA SER A 97 -3.37 -2.91 -21.86
C SER A 97 -4.10 -1.75 -21.19
N VAL A 98 -4.35 -1.90 -19.89
CA VAL A 98 -5.12 -0.97 -19.07
C VAL A 98 -4.46 -0.84 -17.71
N GLN A 99 -4.59 0.34 -17.10
CA GLN A 99 -4.20 0.57 -15.71
C GLN A 99 -5.45 0.96 -14.93
N THR A 100 -5.71 0.24 -13.85
CA THR A 100 -6.82 0.49 -12.94
C THR A 100 -6.23 0.75 -11.55
N PRO A 101 -6.55 1.88 -10.90
CA PRO A 101 -6.17 2.10 -9.52
C PRO A 101 -6.73 1.00 -8.61
N GLN A 102 -6.02 0.67 -7.53
CA GLN A 102 -6.50 -0.31 -6.56
C GLN A 102 -7.86 0.11 -5.99
N TYR A 103 -8.79 -0.86 -5.91
CA TYR A 103 -10.18 -0.64 -5.51
C TYR A 103 -10.96 0.33 -6.42
N ALA A 104 -10.63 0.40 -7.70
CA ALA A 104 -11.49 0.98 -8.73
C ALA A 104 -12.12 -0.12 -9.59
N ALA A 105 -13.38 0.05 -9.96
CA ALA A 105 -14.10 -0.89 -10.81
C ALA A 105 -14.17 -0.43 -12.26
N ARG A 106 -14.06 -1.38 -13.17
CA ARG A 106 -14.34 -1.23 -14.60
C ARG A 106 -15.54 -2.07 -14.99
N TYR A 107 -16.41 -1.48 -15.81
CA TYR A 107 -17.64 -2.10 -16.29
C TYR A 107 -17.58 -2.22 -17.81
N VAL A 108 -17.35 -3.43 -18.30
CA VAL A 108 -17.15 -3.69 -19.73
C VAL A 108 -18.43 -4.28 -20.33
N ASP A 109 -19.04 -3.57 -21.27
CA ASP A 109 -20.22 -4.04 -22.01
C ASP A 109 -19.82 -5.08 -23.06
N LEU A 110 -20.39 -6.28 -22.94
CA LEU A 110 -20.08 -7.43 -23.78
C LEU A 110 -21.12 -7.59 -24.89
N PRO A 111 -20.71 -7.76 -26.15
CA PRO A 111 -21.65 -7.99 -27.25
C PRO A 111 -22.31 -9.37 -27.13
N THR A 112 -23.63 -9.38 -26.94
CA THR A 112 -24.42 -10.63 -26.79
C THR A 112 -24.88 -11.21 -28.13
N ASN A 113 -24.76 -10.44 -29.22
CA ASN A 113 -25.16 -10.84 -30.58
C ASN A 113 -24.08 -11.61 -31.37
N ARG A 114 -22.96 -11.95 -30.73
CA ARG A 114 -21.82 -12.66 -31.34
C ARG A 114 -21.69 -14.12 -30.89
N GLY A 115 -22.66 -14.63 -30.13
CA GLY A 115 -22.54 -15.89 -29.42
C GLY A 115 -21.72 -15.74 -28.14
N ASP A 116 -21.27 -16.87 -27.60
CA ASP A 116 -20.45 -16.88 -26.39
C ASP A 116 -19.04 -16.35 -26.67
N LEU A 117 -18.43 -15.71 -25.68
CA LEU A 117 -17.14 -15.04 -25.80
C LEU A 117 -16.08 -15.76 -24.99
N ARG A 118 -14.83 -15.80 -25.44
CA ARG A 118 -13.71 -16.26 -24.61
C ARG A 118 -12.95 -15.05 -24.06
N LEU A 119 -12.85 -14.95 -22.74
CA LEU A 119 -12.09 -13.92 -22.05
C LEU A 119 -10.71 -14.47 -21.68
N ARG A 120 -9.67 -13.68 -21.95
CA ARG A 120 -8.33 -13.88 -21.41
C ARG A 120 -7.88 -12.60 -20.71
N LEU A 121 -7.36 -12.74 -19.50
CA LEU A 121 -6.82 -11.65 -18.69
C LEU A 121 -5.43 -12.05 -18.21
N GLU A 122 -4.51 -11.08 -18.25
CA GLU A 122 -3.18 -11.16 -17.67
C GLU A 122 -2.91 -9.85 -16.92
N ALA A 123 -2.57 -9.96 -15.64
CA ALA A 123 -2.31 -8.85 -14.73
C ALA A 123 -1.14 -9.20 -13.80
N SER A 124 -0.50 -8.17 -13.22
CA SER A 124 0.49 -8.34 -12.15
C SER A 124 -0.22 -8.82 -10.90
N ASP A 125 0.21 -9.91 -10.30
CA ASP A 125 -0.35 -10.41 -9.02
C ASP A 125 0.29 -9.74 -7.80
N VAL A 126 1.10 -8.70 -8.02
CA VAL A 126 1.74 -7.88 -6.99
C VAL A 126 1.67 -6.38 -7.32
N ALA A 127 1.55 -5.56 -6.28
CA ALA A 127 1.63 -4.10 -6.34
C ALA A 127 2.93 -3.64 -5.69
N ALA A 128 3.63 -2.71 -6.32
CA ALA A 128 4.82 -2.11 -5.73
C ALA A 128 4.44 -1.08 -4.65
N LEU A 129 5.00 -1.24 -3.45
CA LEU A 129 4.94 -0.27 -2.35
C LEU A 129 5.92 0.88 -2.58
N LEU A 130 7.08 0.57 -3.16
CA LEU A 130 8.10 1.53 -3.55
C LEU A 130 8.37 1.42 -5.05
N PRO A 131 8.74 2.52 -5.73
CA PRO A 131 9.13 2.49 -7.14
C PRO A 131 10.59 2.01 -7.32
N THR A 132 11.02 1.03 -6.52
CA THR A 132 12.35 0.44 -6.56
C THR A 132 12.30 -1.02 -6.07
N SER A 133 13.30 -1.81 -6.44
CA SER A 133 13.60 -3.09 -5.80
C SER A 133 14.71 -2.89 -4.76
N ALA A 134 14.92 -3.89 -3.89
CA ALA A 134 16.10 -3.93 -3.04
C ALA A 134 17.40 -3.90 -3.89
N PRO A 135 18.47 -3.22 -3.43
CA PRO A 135 19.76 -3.12 -4.13
C PRO A 135 20.49 -4.47 -4.18
N SER A 136 20.25 -5.33 -3.19
CA SER A 136 20.65 -6.72 -3.13
C SER A 136 19.43 -7.56 -2.70
N GLY A 137 19.47 -8.89 -2.85
CA GLY A 137 18.38 -9.75 -2.38
C GLY A 137 16.97 -9.41 -2.92
N VAL A 138 15.96 -9.54 -2.06
CA VAL A 138 14.55 -9.21 -2.35
C VAL A 138 13.90 -8.35 -1.27
N ALA A 139 14.43 -8.33 -0.04
CA ALA A 139 13.89 -7.59 1.09
C ALA A 139 14.67 -6.30 1.35
N LEU A 140 14.02 -5.34 1.99
CA LEU A 140 14.65 -4.11 2.46
C LEU A 140 13.94 -3.62 3.72
N TRP A 141 14.51 -2.63 4.41
CA TRP A 141 13.83 -1.87 5.44
C TRP A 141 13.21 -0.62 4.84
N TRP A 142 11.88 -0.49 4.88
CA TRP A 142 11.14 0.68 4.41
C TRP A 142 10.49 1.41 5.57
N SER A 143 10.65 2.72 5.61
CA SER A 143 10.06 3.62 6.62
C SER A 143 8.53 3.73 6.61
N ASN A 144 7.85 3.06 5.67
CA ASN A 144 6.45 3.29 5.31
C ASN A 144 6.25 4.70 4.70
N ARG A 145 5.00 5.12 4.45
CA ARG A 145 4.68 6.45 3.91
C ARG A 145 3.43 7.03 4.56
N GLY A 146 3.38 8.35 4.69
CA GLY A 146 2.26 9.09 5.25
C GLY A 146 2.68 10.42 5.86
N ASP A 147 1.67 11.20 6.24
CA ASP A 147 1.82 12.51 6.86
C ASP A 147 1.90 12.35 8.39
N GLU A 148 2.54 13.30 9.07
CA GLU A 148 2.77 13.36 10.53
C GLU A 148 3.46 12.11 11.11
N MET A 149 4.35 11.50 10.35
CA MET A 149 5.02 10.26 10.74
C MET A 149 6.35 10.52 11.44
N ALA A 150 6.69 9.63 12.38
CA ALA A 150 7.99 9.56 13.03
C ALA A 150 8.42 8.10 13.19
N THR A 151 8.89 7.49 12.10
CA THR A 151 9.29 6.07 12.10
C THR A 151 10.76 5.90 12.44
N ARG A 152 11.08 4.80 13.13
CA ARG A 152 12.40 4.52 13.69
C ARG A 152 12.76 3.05 13.54
N LEU A 153 14.03 2.79 13.24
CA LEU A 153 14.65 1.48 13.23
C LEU A 153 15.95 1.58 14.04
N THR A 154 15.99 0.99 15.23
CA THR A 154 17.06 1.20 16.22
C THR A 154 17.78 -0.09 16.60
N ARG A 155 19.11 -0.06 16.71
CA ARG A 155 19.94 -1.20 17.14
C ARG A 155 21.06 -0.74 18.07
N ALA A 156 21.40 -1.57 19.06
CA ALA A 156 22.60 -1.39 19.88
C ALA A 156 23.85 -1.98 19.19
N LEU A 157 24.95 -1.25 19.22
CA LEU A 157 26.26 -1.66 18.72
C LEU A 157 27.31 -1.55 19.83
N ASP A 158 28.08 -2.61 20.05
CA ASP A 158 29.18 -2.61 21.01
C ASP A 158 30.49 -2.24 20.32
N LEU A 159 30.93 -0.98 20.47
CA LEU A 159 32.18 -0.47 19.91
C LEU A 159 33.31 -0.40 20.94
N ARG A 160 33.16 -1.01 22.13
CA ARG A 160 34.13 -0.90 23.24
C ARG A 160 35.53 -1.40 22.90
N GLY A 161 35.63 -2.38 22.01
CA GLY A 161 36.90 -2.95 21.56
C GLY A 161 37.60 -2.17 20.44
N LEU A 162 36.99 -1.10 19.95
CA LEU A 162 37.43 -0.40 18.74
C LEU A 162 38.01 0.98 19.04
N THR A 163 38.85 1.46 18.12
CA THR A 163 39.37 2.84 18.11
C THR A 163 38.85 3.65 16.93
N GLN A 164 38.19 2.99 15.98
CA GLN A 164 37.53 3.57 14.81
C GLN A 164 36.40 2.61 14.40
N ALA A 165 35.34 3.16 13.84
CA ALA A 165 34.21 2.37 13.34
C ALA A 165 33.53 3.16 12.22
N THR A 166 33.02 2.44 11.22
CA THR A 166 32.31 3.04 10.09
C THR A 166 30.99 2.32 9.91
N LEU A 167 29.90 3.08 9.75
CA LEU A 167 28.63 2.55 9.26
C LEU A 167 28.60 2.69 7.74
N ALA A 168 28.38 1.60 7.03
CA ALA A 168 28.11 1.58 5.60
C ALA A 168 26.73 0.99 5.34
N PHE A 169 25.98 1.53 4.38
CA PHE A 169 24.67 1.00 4.00
C PHE A 169 24.27 1.51 2.62
N TRP A 170 23.31 0.84 2.00
CA TRP A 170 22.61 1.38 0.85
C TRP A 170 21.35 2.09 1.31
N THR A 171 21.03 3.22 0.67
CA THR A 171 19.80 3.94 0.95
C THR A 171 19.14 4.51 -0.30
N TRP A 172 17.81 4.57 -0.24
CA TRP A 172 16.96 5.18 -1.25
C TRP A 172 15.96 6.10 -0.54
N PHE A 173 15.73 7.30 -1.06
CA PHE A 173 14.69 8.19 -0.54
C PHE A 173 14.04 8.99 -1.67
N ASP A 174 12.72 9.11 -1.61
CA ASP A 174 11.91 10.11 -2.32
C ASP A 174 10.88 10.63 -1.31
N ILE A 175 11.24 11.73 -0.67
CA ILE A 175 10.51 12.41 0.41
C ILE A 175 10.36 13.90 0.08
N GLU A 176 9.43 14.61 0.72
CA GLU A 176 9.24 16.03 0.40
C GLU A 176 10.50 16.83 0.69
N LYS A 177 10.97 17.55 -0.33
CA LYS A 177 12.22 18.27 -0.23
C LYS A 177 12.09 19.46 0.73
N ASP A 178 13.01 19.50 1.69
CA ASP A 178 13.16 20.55 2.71
C ASP A 178 11.99 20.62 3.74
N TYR A 179 11.10 19.62 3.76
CA TYR A 179 10.01 19.47 4.75
C TYR A 179 10.13 18.11 5.46
N ASP A 180 10.27 17.04 4.70
CA ASP A 180 10.52 15.71 5.23
C ASP A 180 12.01 15.44 5.33
N TYR A 181 12.41 14.79 6.41
CA TYR A 181 13.80 14.41 6.62
C TYR A 181 13.94 12.99 7.16
N ALA A 182 14.83 12.24 6.51
CA ALA A 182 15.36 10.99 7.04
C ALA A 182 16.71 11.23 7.72
N TYR A 183 17.04 10.43 8.73
CA TYR A 183 18.22 10.61 9.56
C TYR A 183 18.92 9.29 9.87
N VAL A 184 20.25 9.34 9.95
CA VAL A 184 21.03 8.42 10.78
C VAL A 184 21.35 9.14 12.08
N MET A 185 21.11 8.49 13.21
CA MET A 185 21.31 9.08 14.54
C MET A 185 22.05 8.13 15.47
N ALA A 186 22.81 8.68 16.41
CA ALA A 186 23.43 7.92 17.49
C ALA A 186 23.00 8.43 18.87
N SER A 187 22.94 7.52 19.83
CA SER A 187 22.73 7.82 21.25
C SER A 187 23.67 7.02 22.14
N VAL A 188 24.18 7.68 23.18
CA VAL A 188 25.17 7.12 24.14
C VAL A 188 24.62 7.10 25.58
N ASP A 189 23.38 7.51 25.76
CA ASP A 189 22.71 7.66 27.06
C ASP A 189 21.45 6.79 27.18
N GLY A 190 21.43 5.68 26.43
CA GLY A 190 20.30 4.75 26.41
C GLY A 190 19.10 5.27 25.64
N GLY A 191 19.29 6.21 24.70
CA GLY A 191 18.22 6.72 23.83
C GLY A 191 17.49 7.94 24.38
N GLN A 192 18.00 8.57 25.45
CA GLN A 192 17.41 9.79 26.01
C GLN A 192 17.68 11.00 25.12
N THR A 193 18.89 11.10 24.56
CA THR A 193 19.25 12.10 23.56
C THR A 193 19.82 11.45 22.31
N TRP A 194 19.65 12.12 21.18
CA TRP A 194 20.06 11.62 19.86
C TRP A 194 20.81 12.72 19.11
N THR A 195 21.90 12.36 18.46
CA THR A 195 22.67 13.23 17.57
C THR A 195 22.52 12.75 16.13
N THR A 196 22.08 13.62 15.22
CA THR A 196 22.07 13.32 13.78
C THR A 196 23.51 13.26 13.25
N LEU A 197 23.84 12.23 12.48
CA LEU A 197 25.19 12.00 12.01
C LEU A 197 25.40 12.56 10.59
N PRO A 198 26.54 13.21 10.32
CA PRO A 198 26.88 13.63 8.96
C PRO A 198 27.15 12.41 8.07
N GLY A 199 26.51 12.38 6.91
CA GLY A 199 26.74 11.43 5.83
C GLY A 199 26.99 12.12 4.50
N GLN A 200 27.38 11.35 3.48
CA GLN A 200 27.80 11.88 2.17
C GLN A 200 26.67 12.63 1.43
N HIS A 201 25.43 12.19 1.61
CA HIS A 201 24.24 12.76 0.97
C HIS A 201 23.34 13.53 1.96
N THR A 202 23.83 13.82 3.17
CA THR A 202 23.11 14.64 4.15
C THR A 202 23.25 16.14 3.87
N THR A 203 22.28 16.92 4.34
CA THR A 203 22.31 18.38 4.35
C THR A 203 21.95 18.90 5.74
N THR A 204 22.42 20.09 6.08
CA THR A 204 21.97 20.88 7.25
C THR A 204 21.11 22.07 6.83
N SER A 205 20.68 22.11 5.56
CA SER A 205 19.77 23.15 5.07
C SER A 205 18.41 22.94 5.72
N ASP A 206 17.86 24.03 6.26
CA ASP A 206 16.59 24.04 6.95
C ASP A 206 15.80 25.32 6.61
N PRO A 207 15.35 25.48 5.36
CA PRO A 207 14.64 26.68 4.94
C PRO A 207 13.25 26.79 5.57
N ASN A 208 12.66 25.67 6.03
CA ASN A 208 11.31 25.60 6.58
C ASN A 208 11.26 25.39 8.10
N GLY A 209 12.40 25.20 8.79
CA GLY A 209 12.44 24.96 10.23
C GLY A 209 12.07 23.52 10.63
N ALA A 210 12.12 22.58 9.69
CA ALA A 210 11.73 21.19 9.86
C ALA A 210 12.93 20.25 10.15
N SER A 211 14.16 20.69 9.90
CA SER A 211 15.35 19.83 10.07
C SER A 211 15.89 19.81 11.50
N TYR A 212 16.22 18.61 11.99
CA TYR A 212 16.92 18.40 13.26
C TYR A 212 18.46 18.36 13.16
N GLY A 213 19.03 18.60 11.97
CA GLY A 213 20.48 18.60 11.77
C GLY A 213 20.90 17.98 10.44
N HIS A 214 21.83 17.03 10.47
CA HIS A 214 22.30 16.32 9.29
C HIS A 214 21.26 15.28 8.84
N GLY A 215 20.47 15.63 7.83
CA GLY A 215 19.40 14.76 7.31
C GLY A 215 19.43 14.60 5.80
N TYR A 216 18.78 13.56 5.32
CA TYR A 216 18.44 13.36 3.91
C TYR A 216 17.10 14.02 3.62
N THR A 217 16.96 14.68 2.48
CA THR A 217 15.69 15.26 2.04
C THR A 217 15.62 15.30 0.51
N GLY A 218 14.41 15.31 -0.05
CA GLY A 218 14.19 15.25 -1.50
C GLY A 218 14.40 13.84 -2.07
N ARG A 219 15.24 13.72 -3.11
CA ARG A 219 15.46 12.45 -3.83
C ARG A 219 16.92 12.01 -3.82
N SER A 220 17.17 10.76 -3.47
CA SER A 220 18.50 10.16 -3.55
C SER A 220 19.01 10.13 -5.01
N GLY A 221 20.31 10.37 -5.19
CA GLY A 221 20.96 10.46 -6.51
C GLY A 221 20.65 11.72 -7.33
N GLY A 222 19.82 12.64 -6.83
CA GLY A 222 19.61 13.98 -7.41
C GLY A 222 18.90 14.02 -8.77
N GLY A 223 18.38 12.89 -9.24
CA GLY A 223 17.68 12.78 -10.51
C GLY A 223 16.18 13.10 -10.44
N LYS A 224 15.48 12.88 -11.57
CA LYS A 224 14.01 12.91 -11.62
C LYS A 224 13.36 11.74 -10.89
N GLN A 225 14.09 10.64 -10.75
CA GLN A 225 13.72 9.45 -10.00
C GLN A 225 14.83 9.20 -8.98
N ALA A 226 14.44 8.78 -7.79
CA ALA A 226 15.38 8.38 -6.76
C ALA A 226 16.06 7.06 -7.14
N VAL A 227 17.34 6.92 -6.79
CA VAL A 227 18.13 5.70 -7.00
C VAL A 227 18.84 5.33 -5.72
N TRP A 228 19.20 4.05 -5.57
CA TRP A 228 20.02 3.62 -4.43
C TRP A 228 21.39 4.29 -4.48
N VAL A 229 21.79 4.88 -3.35
CA VAL A 229 23.11 5.46 -3.13
C VAL A 229 23.76 4.79 -1.94
N ARG A 230 25.07 4.60 -2.00
CA ARG A 230 25.82 4.02 -0.89
C ARG A 230 26.25 5.14 0.06
N GLU A 231 26.06 4.90 1.35
CA GLU A 231 26.42 5.82 2.43
C GLU A 231 27.56 5.29 3.27
N HIS A 232 28.33 6.24 3.81
CA HIS A 232 29.37 5.98 4.81
C HIS A 232 29.28 7.06 5.88
N VAL A 233 29.05 6.63 7.12
CA VAL A 233 28.91 7.50 8.28
C VAL A 233 29.99 7.14 9.29
N ASP A 234 30.73 8.15 9.75
CA ASP A 234 31.80 7.96 10.73
C ASP A 234 31.23 7.70 12.12
N LEU A 235 31.52 6.52 12.67
CA LEU A 235 31.17 6.14 14.04
C LEU A 235 32.37 6.22 15.00
N THR A 236 33.55 6.64 14.52
CA THR A 236 34.76 6.79 15.33
C THR A 236 34.56 7.63 16.60
N PRO A 237 33.76 8.72 16.62
CA PRO A 237 33.48 9.46 17.85
C PRO A 237 32.80 8.62 18.95
N TYR A 238 32.21 7.48 18.60
CA TYR A 238 31.52 6.55 19.50
C TYR A 238 32.33 5.28 19.79
N ALA A 239 33.56 5.17 19.28
CA ALA A 239 34.45 4.05 19.56
C ALA A 239 34.85 4.02 21.06
N GLY A 240 35.02 2.83 21.62
CA GLY A 240 35.34 2.64 23.04
C GLY A 240 34.12 2.55 23.98
N GLN A 241 32.89 2.57 23.44
CA GLN A 241 31.65 2.46 24.21
C GLN A 241 30.55 1.71 23.43
N GLU A 242 29.43 1.47 24.09
CA GLU A 242 28.21 1.00 23.43
C GLU A 242 27.44 2.22 22.88
N VAL A 243 26.81 2.07 21.72
CA VAL A 243 26.02 3.12 21.06
C VAL A 243 24.71 2.55 20.53
N LEU A 244 23.62 3.29 20.65
CA LEU A 244 22.40 3.01 19.90
C LEU A 244 22.48 3.74 18.55
N LEU A 245 22.38 3.00 17.47
CA LEU A 245 22.24 3.50 16.11
C LEU A 245 20.75 3.52 15.73
N ARG A 246 20.29 4.57 15.06
CA ARG A 246 18.91 4.71 14.59
C ARG A 246 18.85 5.26 13.16
N PHE A 247 18.08 4.58 12.33
CA PHE A 247 17.50 5.16 11.12
C PHE A 247 16.12 5.74 11.47
N ALA A 248 15.81 6.93 11.00
CA ALA A 248 14.52 7.57 11.25
C ALA A 248 14.00 8.32 10.02
N LEU A 249 12.67 8.44 9.91
CA LEU A 249 11.99 9.36 9.00
C LEU A 249 11.01 10.20 9.81
N VAL A 250 11.03 11.51 9.58
CA VAL A 250 10.07 12.47 10.15
C VAL A 250 9.42 13.22 9.00
N THR A 251 8.08 13.24 8.96
CA THR A 251 7.29 13.94 7.93
C THR A 251 6.38 14.99 8.54
N ASP A 252 6.05 16.02 7.77
CA ASP A 252 5.15 17.10 8.19
C ASP A 252 3.66 16.75 7.96
N ASP A 253 2.75 17.71 8.08
CA ASP A 253 1.31 17.50 8.05
C ASP A 253 0.70 17.42 6.64
N ALA A 254 1.48 17.55 5.57
CA ALA A 254 0.94 17.58 4.22
C ALA A 254 1.90 17.04 3.15
N TYR A 255 1.34 16.30 2.18
CA TYR A 255 2.07 15.70 1.06
C TYR A 255 3.16 14.70 1.50
N ASN A 256 2.86 13.42 1.33
CA ASN A 256 3.87 12.38 1.41
C ASN A 256 4.27 11.88 0.02
N ALA A 257 5.56 11.59 -0.12
CA ALA A 257 6.14 10.85 -1.23
C ALA A 257 6.38 9.37 -0.80
N PRO A 258 6.93 8.48 -1.66
CA PRO A 258 7.04 7.05 -1.35
C PRO A 258 7.85 6.69 -0.09
N GLY A 259 8.71 7.59 0.41
CA GLY A 259 9.37 7.44 1.71
C GLY A 259 10.87 7.18 1.62
N TYR A 260 11.40 6.55 2.66
CA TYR A 260 12.82 6.23 2.87
C TYR A 260 13.05 4.73 3.03
N ALA A 261 14.09 4.20 2.41
CA ALA A 261 14.48 2.80 2.49
C ALA A 261 15.99 2.64 2.76
N VAL A 262 16.32 1.58 3.48
CA VAL A 262 17.68 1.22 3.90
C VAL A 262 17.88 -0.26 3.66
N ASP A 263 19.07 -0.63 3.21
CA ASP A 263 19.45 -2.03 3.01
C ASP A 263 20.97 -2.22 3.11
N ASP A 264 21.41 -3.47 3.18
CA ASP A 264 22.83 -3.88 3.28
C ASP A 264 23.59 -3.07 4.36
N VAL A 265 23.06 -3.03 5.59
CA VAL A 265 23.62 -2.26 6.70
C VAL A 265 24.81 -2.99 7.30
N GLU A 266 25.98 -2.37 7.28
CA GLU A 266 27.25 -2.97 7.71
C GLU A 266 27.99 -2.07 8.70
N VAL A 267 28.57 -2.69 9.74
CA VAL A 267 29.64 -2.10 10.56
C VAL A 267 30.80 -3.09 10.58
N PRO A 268 31.71 -3.03 9.58
CA PRO A 268 32.70 -4.08 9.35
C PRO A 268 33.64 -4.32 10.53
N GLU A 269 33.98 -3.29 11.30
CA GLU A 269 34.93 -3.38 12.42
C GLU A 269 34.41 -4.23 13.59
N VAL A 270 33.09 -4.40 13.72
CA VAL A 270 32.46 -5.35 14.67
C VAL A 270 31.90 -6.59 13.99
N GLY A 271 32.10 -6.73 12.67
CA GLY A 271 31.57 -7.84 11.88
C GLY A 271 30.04 -7.88 11.80
N PHE A 272 29.37 -6.73 11.95
CA PHE A 272 27.92 -6.63 11.81
C PHE A 272 27.53 -6.41 10.35
N ALA A 273 26.53 -7.15 9.88
CA ALA A 273 25.88 -6.98 8.59
C ALA A 273 24.40 -7.38 8.70
N ASP A 274 23.51 -6.66 8.00
CA ASP A 274 22.09 -6.99 7.82
C ASP A 274 21.65 -6.57 6.41
N ASP A 275 21.29 -7.55 5.58
CA ASP A 275 20.77 -7.41 4.21
C ASP A 275 19.23 -7.51 4.16
N ALA A 276 18.55 -7.42 5.30
CA ALA A 276 17.10 -7.51 5.49
C ALA A 276 16.43 -8.83 5.07
N GLU A 277 17.17 -9.79 4.52
CA GLU A 277 16.65 -11.08 4.05
C GLU A 277 16.17 -11.96 5.21
N ALA A 278 16.92 -11.95 6.30
CA ALA A 278 16.59 -12.66 7.54
C ALA A 278 15.95 -11.73 8.57
N ASP A 279 15.21 -12.31 9.51
CA ASP A 279 14.74 -11.57 10.69
C ASP A 279 15.87 -11.44 11.70
N GLU A 280 16.86 -10.60 11.38
CA GLU A 280 18.04 -10.43 12.21
C GLU A 280 17.67 -9.86 13.60
N PRO A 281 17.96 -10.59 14.69
CA PRO A 281 17.59 -10.13 16.02
C PRO A 281 18.40 -8.88 16.42
N GLY A 282 17.78 -8.01 17.22
CA GLY A 282 18.42 -6.83 17.81
C GLY A 282 17.98 -5.50 17.21
N TRP A 283 17.16 -5.51 16.16
CA TRP A 283 16.41 -4.33 15.75
C TRP A 283 15.17 -4.11 16.62
N THR A 284 15.01 -2.87 17.07
CA THR A 284 13.76 -2.36 17.61
C THR A 284 13.07 -1.54 16.52
N VAL A 285 11.92 -2.03 16.06
CA VAL A 285 11.18 -1.49 14.92
C VAL A 285 9.99 -0.67 15.43
N ASP A 286 9.89 0.58 14.97
CA ASP A 286 8.78 1.50 15.25
C ASP A 286 8.35 2.15 13.92
N GLY A 287 7.39 1.54 13.23
CA GLY A 287 6.83 2.04 11.96
C GLY A 287 7.58 1.65 10.68
N PHE A 288 8.85 1.24 10.75
CA PHE A 288 9.53 0.59 9.62
C PHE A 288 8.92 -0.79 9.33
N VAL A 289 8.98 -1.21 8.06
CA VAL A 289 8.51 -2.50 7.57
C VAL A 289 9.67 -3.21 6.87
N ARG A 290 9.90 -4.48 7.22
CA ARG A 290 10.85 -5.35 6.53
C ARG A 290 10.15 -6.20 5.49
N GLY A 291 10.76 -6.33 4.32
CA GLY A 291 10.34 -7.29 3.32
C GLY A 291 10.47 -6.74 1.91
N ALA A 292 10.00 -7.53 0.93
CA ALA A 292 9.95 -7.06 -0.44
C ALA A 292 9.04 -5.81 -0.53
N PRO A 293 9.40 -4.79 -1.33
CA PRO A 293 8.56 -3.63 -1.56
C PRO A 293 7.39 -3.95 -2.50
N LEU A 294 6.80 -5.14 -2.34
CA LEU A 294 5.73 -5.71 -3.15
C LEU A 294 4.67 -6.30 -2.21
N VAL A 295 3.39 -6.04 -2.50
CA VAL A 295 2.27 -6.68 -1.81
C VAL A 295 1.43 -7.49 -2.79
N PRO A 296 0.92 -8.67 -2.40
CA PRO A 296 0.01 -9.44 -3.23
C PRO A 296 -1.23 -8.62 -3.63
N GLN A 297 -1.64 -8.74 -4.88
CA GLN A 297 -2.88 -8.18 -5.39
C GLN A 297 -3.96 -9.27 -5.48
N ARG A 298 -5.19 -8.87 -5.18
CA ARG A 298 -6.39 -9.67 -5.39
C ARG A 298 -7.21 -9.04 -6.50
N PHE A 299 -7.99 -9.87 -7.17
CA PHE A 299 -8.80 -9.46 -8.30
C PHE A 299 -10.26 -9.82 -8.04
N VAL A 300 -11.15 -8.93 -8.44
CA VAL A 300 -12.56 -9.20 -8.59
C VAL A 300 -12.87 -9.27 -10.08
N ALA A 301 -13.33 -10.42 -10.55
CA ALA A 301 -13.88 -10.55 -11.89
C ALA A 301 -15.27 -11.18 -11.79
N ARG A 302 -16.29 -10.46 -12.21
CA ARG A 302 -17.69 -10.92 -12.16
C ARG A 302 -18.37 -10.71 -13.50
N LEU A 303 -19.07 -11.74 -13.97
CA LEU A 303 -19.91 -11.68 -15.13
C LEU A 303 -21.37 -11.45 -14.70
N VAL A 304 -21.96 -10.36 -15.16
CA VAL A 304 -23.39 -10.08 -14.99
C VAL A 304 -24.10 -10.34 -16.30
N VAL A 305 -25.05 -11.27 -16.33
CA VAL A 305 -25.83 -11.63 -17.54
C VAL A 305 -27.32 -11.44 -17.27
N GLU A 306 -27.95 -10.58 -18.08
CA GLU A 306 -29.38 -10.32 -18.02
C GLU A 306 -30.11 -11.08 -19.15
N ARG A 307 -30.95 -12.03 -18.77
CA ARG A 307 -31.87 -12.78 -19.64
C ARG A 307 -33.29 -12.61 -19.11
N ASP A 308 -34.07 -13.64 -18.86
CA ASP A 308 -35.35 -13.49 -18.15
C ASP A 308 -35.13 -13.21 -16.65
N SER A 309 -34.01 -13.70 -16.11
CA SER A 309 -33.45 -13.35 -14.81
C SER A 309 -32.06 -12.72 -14.97
N VAL A 310 -31.53 -12.15 -13.89
CA VAL A 310 -30.15 -11.65 -13.83
C VAL A 310 -29.30 -12.69 -13.10
N ALA A 311 -28.19 -13.09 -13.71
CA ALA A 311 -27.18 -13.93 -13.09
C ALA A 311 -25.91 -13.12 -12.84
N VAL A 312 -25.28 -13.33 -11.68
CA VAL A 312 -23.96 -12.78 -11.32
C VAL A 312 -23.06 -13.97 -11.03
N GLU A 313 -21.99 -14.13 -11.80
CA GLU A 313 -21.05 -15.24 -11.70
C GLU A 313 -19.65 -14.73 -11.38
N ASP A 314 -19.01 -15.30 -10.36
CA ASP A 314 -17.61 -15.04 -10.05
C ASP A 314 -16.69 -15.79 -11.02
N LEU A 315 -15.71 -15.08 -11.57
CA LEU A 315 -14.67 -15.63 -12.45
C LEU A 315 -13.35 -15.70 -11.68
N ALA A 316 -12.81 -16.91 -11.51
CA ALA A 316 -11.57 -17.10 -10.76
C ALA A 316 -10.37 -16.53 -11.52
N VAL A 317 -9.66 -15.58 -10.89
CA VAL A 317 -8.39 -15.06 -11.37
C VAL A 317 -7.27 -15.63 -10.50
N GLU A 318 -6.43 -16.48 -11.07
CA GLU A 318 -5.35 -17.18 -10.36
C GLU A 318 -3.99 -16.64 -10.82
N GLY A 319 -3.18 -16.12 -9.88
CA GLY A 319 -1.86 -15.55 -10.21
C GLY A 319 -1.94 -14.45 -11.28
N GLY A 320 -2.98 -13.61 -11.23
CA GLY A 320 -3.22 -12.56 -12.23
C GLY A 320 -3.66 -13.07 -13.59
N ARG A 321 -4.09 -14.33 -13.73
CA ARG A 321 -4.53 -14.93 -15.00
C ARG A 321 -5.96 -15.44 -14.93
N LEU A 322 -6.72 -15.26 -16.01
CA LEU A 322 -8.04 -15.84 -16.23
C LEU A 322 -8.17 -16.24 -17.70
N ASP A 323 -8.68 -17.44 -17.97
CA ASP A 323 -9.10 -17.89 -19.30
C ASP A 323 -10.44 -18.63 -19.18
N ALA A 324 -11.53 -17.99 -19.61
CA ALA A 324 -12.89 -18.48 -19.42
C ALA A 324 -13.77 -18.28 -20.65
N LEU A 325 -14.71 -19.22 -20.85
CA LEU A 325 -15.83 -19.05 -21.79
C LEU A 325 -16.97 -18.34 -21.06
N LEU A 326 -17.44 -17.22 -21.61
CA LEU A 326 -18.51 -16.39 -21.11
C LEU A 326 -19.81 -16.70 -21.88
N PRO A 327 -20.84 -17.29 -21.23
CA PRO A 327 -22.10 -17.70 -21.87
C PRO A 327 -23.06 -16.53 -22.11
N VAL A 328 -22.63 -15.55 -22.91
CA VAL A 328 -23.34 -14.27 -23.14
C VAL A 328 -24.21 -14.27 -24.40
N GLY A 329 -24.13 -15.31 -25.22
CA GLY A 329 -24.87 -15.40 -26.48
C GLY A 329 -26.38 -15.26 -26.28
N GLY A 330 -27.00 -14.31 -26.99
CA GLY A 330 -28.45 -14.07 -26.95
C GLY A 330 -28.98 -13.48 -25.64
N ALA A 331 -28.11 -13.05 -24.71
CA ALA A 331 -28.55 -12.32 -23.53
C ALA A 331 -29.09 -10.92 -23.91
N ARG A 332 -29.99 -10.36 -23.10
CA ARG A 332 -30.47 -8.98 -23.26
C ARG A 332 -29.34 -7.98 -23.01
N ARG A 333 -28.51 -8.26 -22.00
CA ARG A 333 -27.32 -7.49 -21.64
C ARG A 333 -26.30 -8.40 -20.97
N ALA A 334 -25.02 -8.13 -21.16
CA ALA A 334 -23.95 -8.79 -20.42
C ALA A 334 -22.84 -7.78 -20.10
N VAL A 335 -22.42 -7.71 -18.84
CA VAL A 335 -21.38 -6.80 -18.37
C VAL A 335 -20.34 -7.59 -17.59
N LEU A 336 -19.07 -7.40 -17.94
CA LEU A 336 -17.94 -7.89 -17.15
C LEU A 336 -17.50 -6.78 -16.19
N VAL A 337 -17.55 -7.06 -14.89
CA VAL A 337 -17.08 -6.18 -13.83
C VAL A 337 -15.69 -6.63 -13.40
N LEU A 338 -14.70 -5.74 -13.46
CA LEU A 338 -13.31 -6.01 -13.09
C LEU A 338 -12.85 -4.99 -12.04
N ALA A 339 -12.15 -5.44 -11.01
CA ALA A 339 -11.45 -4.59 -10.05
C ALA A 339 -10.20 -5.31 -9.51
#